data_AF-A0AAU2AG14-F1
#
_entry.id   AF-A0AAU2AG14-F1
#
_cell.length_a   1.000
_cell.length_b   1.000
_cell.length_c   1.000
_cell.angle_alpha   90.00
_cell.angle_beta   90.00
_cell.angle_gamma   90.00
#
_symmetry.space_group_name_H-M   'P 1'
#
loop_
_entity.id
_entity.type
_entity.pdbx_description
1 polymer ?
#
loop_
_entity_poly.entity_id
_entity_poly.type
_entity_poly.pdbx_seq_one_letter_code
_entity_poly.pdbx_strand_id
1 'polypeptide(L)'
;MLVVRRELVRNPVPTAPGGGTVAFVDPRGHRYLDDPVAREEGGTPAIVESVRAGLVFALKQAVGTDTIQAAEEHHWRRALTAWARNPAIEVLGNHHARRLSIVSFRIRHGEHSYLHHNYVVALLNDLFGIQARGGCSCAGPYGHRLLAIDAATSHALLDEVAHGCDGIKPGWTRVNFNYFISDTVRDYLIDAVDLIATHGHRLLPDYRFDPHTGQWRHHHGPTQPPLRLTDVRFGADGRITSPAVRRRRLGEKALAAQLDAARALPAGRPDRLDDGVTGLPADFERMRWFPLPPVCLEQTRSGTG
;
A
#
# COMPACT_ATOMS: atom_id res chain seq x y z
N MET A 1 -38.44 33.04 5.21
CA MET A 1 -37.48 34.10 5.55
C MET A 1 -37.44 34.19 7.07
N LEU A 2 -36.28 33.93 7.70
CA LEU A 2 -36.11 34.10 9.14
C LEU A 2 -35.71 35.56 9.40
N VAL A 3 -36.38 36.23 10.35
CA VAL A 3 -36.03 37.60 10.76
C VAL A 3 -35.58 37.55 12.21
N VAL A 4 -34.36 38.03 12.47
CA VAL A 4 -33.74 38.09 13.80
C VAL A 4 -33.31 39.51 14.10
N ARG A 5 -33.45 39.95 15.37
CA ARG A 5 -32.92 41.25 15.82
C ARG A 5 -31.39 41.20 15.85
N ARG A 6 -30.74 42.08 15.09
CA ARG A 6 -29.27 42.14 14.94
C ARG A 6 -28.52 42.17 16.27
N GLU A 7 -29.07 42.86 17.26
CA GLU A 7 -28.51 42.97 18.62
C GLU A 7 -28.39 41.64 19.38
N LEU A 8 -29.04 40.57 18.90
CA LEU A 8 -28.95 39.22 19.48
C LEU A 8 -27.79 38.41 18.89
N VAL A 9 -27.25 38.79 17.71
CA VAL A 9 -26.18 38.07 17.02
C VAL A 9 -24.81 38.62 17.44
N ARG A 10 -24.46 38.40 18.71
CA ARG A 10 -23.22 38.93 19.32
C ARG A 10 -22.05 37.95 19.33
N ASN A 11 -22.27 36.69 18.94
CA ASN A 11 -21.24 35.66 19.04
C ASN A 11 -20.13 35.92 17.99
N PRO A 12 -18.85 36.03 18.40
CA PRO A 12 -17.73 36.19 17.49
C PRO A 12 -17.36 34.90 16.74
N VAL A 13 -17.81 33.74 17.23
CA VAL A 13 -17.58 32.43 16.62
C VAL A 13 -18.89 31.94 16.00
N PRO A 14 -18.88 31.45 14.75
CA PRO A 14 -20.08 30.93 14.13
C PRO A 14 -20.57 29.63 14.78
N THR A 15 -21.85 29.33 14.58
CA THR A 15 -22.46 28.08 15.09
C THR A 15 -21.83 26.85 14.43
N ALA A 16 -21.57 26.93 13.13
CA ALA A 16 -20.91 25.88 12.34
C ALA A 16 -19.71 26.48 11.59
N PRO A 17 -18.51 26.50 12.21
CA PRO A 17 -17.30 26.97 11.56
C PRO A 17 -17.02 26.19 10.28
N GLY A 18 -16.74 26.90 9.19
CA GLY A 18 -16.35 26.32 7.91
C GLY A 18 -15.52 27.30 7.10
N GLY A 19 -14.95 26.85 5.98
CA GLY A 19 -14.05 27.68 5.17
C GLY A 19 -14.68 29.01 4.75
N GLY A 20 -15.99 29.03 4.48
CA GLY A 20 -16.73 30.24 4.11
C GLY A 20 -16.87 31.27 5.25
N THR A 21 -16.67 30.86 6.50
CA THR A 21 -16.84 31.72 7.68
C THR A 21 -15.57 32.48 8.06
N VAL A 22 -14.43 32.09 7.50
CA VAL A 22 -13.11 32.56 7.93
C VAL A 22 -12.62 33.70 7.03
N ALA A 23 -12.29 34.83 7.65
CA ALA A 23 -11.69 35.96 6.99
C ALA A 23 -10.18 35.76 6.77
N PHE A 24 -9.50 35.16 7.75
CA PHE A 24 -8.04 34.98 7.72
C PHE A 24 -7.57 33.85 8.65
N VAL A 25 -6.49 33.15 8.28
CA VAL A 25 -5.81 32.14 9.11
C VAL A 25 -4.30 32.37 9.05
N ASP A 26 -3.64 32.29 10.20
CA ASP A 26 -2.18 32.26 10.32
C ASP A 26 -1.75 31.15 11.31
N PRO A 27 -0.44 30.86 11.46
CA PRO A 27 0.02 29.79 12.36
C PRO A 27 -0.35 29.95 13.84
N ARG A 28 -0.79 31.14 14.28
CA ARG A 28 -1.14 31.46 15.66
C ARG A 28 -2.65 31.60 15.88
N GLY A 29 -3.47 31.60 14.82
CA GLY A 29 -4.91 31.72 14.98
C GLY A 29 -5.69 31.94 13.68
N HIS A 30 -6.94 32.37 13.86
CA HIS A 30 -7.86 32.67 12.77
C HIS A 30 -8.80 33.81 13.16
N ARG A 31 -9.36 34.47 12.17
CA ARG A 31 -10.41 35.48 12.32
C ARG A 31 -11.61 35.10 11.46
N TYR A 32 -12.80 35.11 12.04
CA TYR A 32 -14.06 34.92 11.31
C TYR A 32 -14.55 36.23 10.67
N LEU A 33 -15.47 36.12 9.71
CA LEU A 33 -16.10 37.26 9.05
C LEU A 33 -16.88 38.13 10.05
N ASP A 34 -16.81 39.45 9.90
CA ASP A 34 -17.52 40.38 10.79
C ASP A 34 -19.03 40.41 10.50
N ASP A 35 -19.41 40.20 9.23
CA ASP A 35 -20.81 40.14 8.81
C ASP A 35 -21.51 38.91 9.41
N PRO A 36 -22.57 39.10 10.20
CA PRO A 36 -23.22 38.01 10.92
C PRO A 36 -23.92 36.99 10.01
N VAL A 37 -24.32 37.38 8.79
CA VAL A 37 -24.95 36.44 7.86
C VAL A 37 -23.88 35.56 7.23
N ALA A 38 -22.86 36.18 6.63
CA ALA A 38 -21.75 35.46 6.01
C ALA A 38 -20.96 34.61 7.03
N ARG A 39 -20.86 35.06 8.29
CA ARG A 39 -20.23 34.28 9.36
C ARG A 39 -20.97 32.98 9.65
N GLU A 40 -22.30 32.93 9.53
CA GLU A 40 -23.08 31.69 9.74
C GLU A 40 -23.18 30.83 8.46
N GLU A 41 -22.61 31.27 7.34
CA GLU A 41 -22.53 30.51 6.09
C GLU A 41 -21.20 29.75 6.00
N GLY A 42 -21.17 28.59 6.67
CA GLY A 42 -20.08 27.58 6.67
C GLY A 42 -19.41 27.29 5.33
N GLY A 43 -20.11 27.59 4.22
CA GLY A 43 -19.92 27.00 2.91
C GLY A 43 -20.83 25.78 2.73
N THR A 44 -20.76 25.17 1.55
CA THR A 44 -21.54 23.96 1.24
C THR A 44 -21.06 22.80 2.11
N PRO A 45 -21.93 22.19 2.94
CA PRO A 45 -21.56 21.02 3.72
C PRO A 45 -21.18 19.84 2.81
N ALA A 46 -20.44 18.88 3.35
CA ALA A 46 -20.06 17.64 2.65
C ALA A 46 -21.26 16.67 2.53
N ILE A 47 -22.37 17.14 1.94
CA ILE A 47 -23.67 16.46 1.93
C ILE A 47 -23.54 15.10 1.24
N VAL A 48 -22.92 15.04 0.07
CA VAL A 48 -22.78 13.80 -0.70
C VAL A 48 -21.89 12.81 0.05
N GLU A 49 -20.83 13.29 0.70
CA GLU A 49 -19.93 12.49 1.53
C GLU A 49 -20.65 11.94 2.76
N SER A 50 -21.46 12.75 3.45
CA SER A 50 -22.26 12.31 4.59
C SER A 50 -23.30 11.26 4.20
N VAL A 51 -23.99 11.45 3.06
CA VAL A 51 -24.92 10.44 2.53
C VAL A 51 -24.18 9.14 2.20
N ARG A 52 -23.05 9.22 1.50
CA ARG A 52 -22.22 8.04 1.19
C ARG A 52 -21.74 7.33 2.46
N ALA A 53 -21.31 8.08 3.47
CA ALA A 53 -20.91 7.52 4.76
C ALA A 53 -22.08 6.77 5.42
N GLY A 54 -23.26 7.40 5.49
CA GLY A 54 -24.48 6.77 6.01
C GLY A 54 -24.83 5.47 5.29
N LEU A 55 -24.74 5.43 3.96
CA LEU A 55 -24.97 4.23 3.16
C LEU A 55 -23.95 3.11 3.45
N VAL A 56 -22.67 3.45 3.64
CA VAL A 56 -21.64 2.46 4.02
C VAL A 56 -21.91 1.86 5.40
N PHE A 57 -22.32 2.67 6.38
CA PHE A 57 -22.70 2.16 7.70
C PHE A 57 -23.95 1.28 7.63
N ALA A 58 -24.97 1.69 6.89
CA ALA A 58 -26.19 0.90 6.68
C ALA A 58 -25.88 -0.46 6.03
N LEU A 59 -25.01 -0.49 5.00
CA LEU A 59 -24.56 -1.73 4.38
C LEU A 59 -23.82 -2.64 5.37
N LYS A 60 -22.86 -2.09 6.13
CA LYS A 60 -22.13 -2.83 7.16
C LYS A 60 -23.08 -3.42 8.21
N GLN A 61 -24.09 -2.68 8.63
CA GLN A 61 -25.11 -3.15 9.57
C GLN A 61 -25.97 -4.27 8.96
N ALA A 62 -26.36 -4.15 7.70
CA ALA A 62 -27.14 -5.16 7.00
C ALA A 62 -26.39 -6.48 6.81
N VAL A 63 -25.07 -6.44 6.56
CA VAL A 63 -24.22 -7.65 6.50
C VAL A 63 -24.02 -8.25 7.91
N GLY A 64 -23.82 -7.39 8.91
CA GLY A 64 -23.59 -7.78 10.30
C GLY A 64 -22.12 -8.07 10.60
N THR A 65 -21.65 -7.67 11.79
CA THR A 65 -20.25 -7.83 12.21
C THR A 65 -19.85 -9.29 12.39
N ASP A 66 -20.76 -10.13 12.83
CA ASP A 66 -20.48 -11.56 13.07
C ASP A 66 -20.26 -12.30 11.75
N THR A 67 -21.08 -12.00 10.74
CA THR A 67 -20.91 -12.50 9.36
C THR A 67 -19.56 -12.08 8.78
N ILE A 68 -19.21 -10.79 8.90
CA ILE A 68 -17.93 -10.25 8.43
C ILE A 68 -16.77 -10.99 9.09
N GLN A 69 -16.80 -11.10 10.43
CA GLN A 69 -15.75 -11.77 11.17
C GLN A 69 -15.63 -13.25 10.80
N ALA A 70 -16.75 -13.97 10.63
CA ALA A 70 -16.73 -15.38 10.26
C ALA A 70 -16.09 -15.61 8.88
N ALA A 71 -16.40 -14.75 7.90
CA ALA A 71 -15.80 -14.79 6.57
C ALA A 71 -14.30 -14.43 6.58
N GLU A 72 -13.92 -13.37 7.31
CA GLU A 72 -12.51 -12.99 7.48
C GLU A 72 -11.69 -14.12 8.13
N GLU A 73 -12.23 -14.75 9.18
CA GLU A 73 -11.59 -15.87 9.87
C GLU A 73 -11.46 -17.10 8.96
N HIS A 74 -12.47 -17.40 8.13
CA HIS A 74 -12.42 -18.47 7.13
C HIS A 74 -11.27 -18.26 6.13
N HIS A 75 -11.12 -17.05 5.60
CA HIS A 75 -10.04 -16.74 4.66
C HIS A 75 -8.66 -16.78 5.33
N TRP A 76 -8.53 -16.15 6.50
CA TRP A 76 -7.27 -16.10 7.24
C TRP A 76 -6.77 -17.50 7.63
N ARG A 77 -7.63 -18.37 8.18
CA ARG A 77 -7.23 -19.73 8.59
C ARG A 77 -6.70 -20.54 7.43
N ARG A 78 -7.35 -20.43 6.27
CA ARG A 78 -6.88 -21.08 5.04
C ARG A 78 -5.51 -20.55 4.60
N ALA A 79 -5.30 -19.23 4.62
CA ALA A 79 -4.00 -18.63 4.30
C ALA A 79 -2.89 -19.08 5.27
N LEU A 80 -3.16 -19.04 6.58
CA LEU A 80 -2.22 -19.52 7.60
C LEU A 80 -1.84 -20.98 7.37
N THR A 81 -2.83 -21.84 7.15
CA THR A 81 -2.62 -23.28 6.93
C THR A 81 -1.77 -23.53 5.69
N ALA A 82 -2.03 -22.80 4.61
CA ALA A 82 -1.26 -22.91 3.37
C ALA A 82 0.19 -22.46 3.56
N TRP A 83 0.39 -21.25 4.10
CA TRP A 83 1.70 -20.63 4.27
C TRP A 83 2.56 -21.27 5.35
N ALA A 84 1.97 -21.90 6.38
CA ALA A 84 2.72 -22.67 7.38
C ALA A 84 3.49 -23.86 6.78
N ARG A 85 3.12 -24.31 5.57
CA ARG A 85 3.83 -25.38 4.85
C ARG A 85 5.03 -24.87 4.04
N ASN A 86 5.16 -23.56 3.86
CA ASN A 86 6.26 -22.95 3.13
C ASN A 86 7.24 -22.30 4.13
N PRO A 87 8.43 -22.89 4.36
CA PRO A 87 9.38 -22.38 5.34
C PRO A 87 9.95 -21.01 4.96
N ALA A 88 9.82 -20.58 3.70
CA ALA A 88 10.23 -19.26 3.27
C ALA A 88 9.26 -18.17 3.74
N ILE A 89 8.02 -18.49 4.13
CA ILE A 89 7.04 -17.50 4.56
C ILE A 89 7.04 -17.39 6.08
N GLU A 90 7.38 -16.20 6.58
CA GLU A 90 7.27 -15.88 7.99
C GLU A 90 6.06 -14.98 8.23
N VAL A 91 4.98 -15.56 8.77
CA VAL A 91 3.79 -14.79 9.19
C VAL A 91 4.06 -14.15 10.54
N LEU A 92 3.94 -12.82 10.61
CA LEU A 92 4.26 -12.03 11.79
C LEU A 92 3.05 -11.91 12.75
N GLY A 93 3.35 -11.80 14.04
CA GLY A 93 2.37 -11.63 15.11
C GLY A 93 1.83 -12.95 15.68
N ASN A 94 0.84 -12.86 16.55
CA ASN A 94 0.25 -14.04 17.20
C ASN A 94 -0.77 -14.72 16.27
N HIS A 95 -0.56 -16.00 15.96
CA HIS A 95 -1.41 -16.77 15.04
C HIS A 95 -2.71 -17.30 15.68
N HIS A 96 -2.81 -17.26 17.00
CA HIS A 96 -3.95 -17.78 17.78
C HIS A 96 -4.88 -16.66 18.31
N ALA A 97 -4.42 -15.40 18.27
CA ALA A 97 -5.23 -14.27 18.70
C ALA A 97 -6.36 -13.98 17.70
N ARG A 98 -7.52 -13.59 18.22
CA ARG A 98 -8.62 -13.05 17.40
C ARG A 98 -8.13 -11.79 16.69
N ARG A 99 -8.36 -11.72 15.38
CA ARG A 99 -7.74 -10.70 14.51
C ARG A 99 -8.58 -10.38 13.28
N LEU A 100 -8.26 -9.28 12.62
CA LEU A 100 -8.70 -9.01 11.25
C LEU A 100 -7.87 -9.86 10.26
N SER A 101 -8.42 -10.08 9.07
CA SER A 101 -7.80 -10.86 7.98
C SER A 101 -6.68 -10.11 7.23
N ILE A 102 -6.07 -9.09 7.84
CA ILE A 102 -4.90 -8.39 7.30
C ILE A 102 -3.64 -9.13 7.75
N VAL A 103 -2.94 -9.81 6.85
CA VAL A 103 -1.78 -10.62 7.20
C VAL A 103 -0.47 -9.89 6.88
N SER A 104 0.40 -9.80 7.89
CA SER A 104 1.75 -9.26 7.79
C SER A 104 2.74 -10.40 7.68
N PHE A 105 3.64 -10.37 6.69
CA PHE A 105 4.60 -11.44 6.48
C PHE A 105 5.94 -10.94 5.91
N ARG A 106 6.99 -11.74 6.11
CA ARG A 106 8.29 -11.61 5.45
C ARG A 106 8.56 -12.87 4.61
N ILE A 107 9.39 -12.72 3.58
CA ILE A 107 9.84 -13.85 2.75
C ILE A 107 11.33 -14.04 2.99
N ARG A 108 11.72 -15.19 3.56
CA ARG A 108 13.10 -15.55 3.84
C ARG A 108 13.85 -15.84 2.54
N HIS A 109 15.13 -15.51 2.53
CA HIS A 109 16.06 -15.89 1.49
C HIS A 109 17.39 -16.28 2.15
N GLY A 110 17.69 -17.58 2.24
CA GLY A 110 18.80 -18.07 3.07
C GLY A 110 18.52 -17.98 4.58
N GLU A 111 19.57 -18.11 5.40
CA GLU A 111 19.43 -18.24 6.85
C GLU A 111 19.13 -16.91 7.57
N HIS A 112 19.69 -15.80 7.07
CA HIS A 112 19.67 -14.51 7.77
C HIS A 112 19.21 -13.33 6.91
N SER A 113 18.67 -13.59 5.71
CA SER A 113 18.18 -12.52 4.83
C SER A 113 16.73 -12.71 4.43
N TYR A 114 16.11 -11.63 3.98
CA TYR A 114 14.73 -11.59 3.53
C TYR A 114 14.62 -10.85 2.22
N LEU A 115 13.66 -11.20 1.37
CA LEU A 115 13.31 -10.35 0.25
C LEU A 115 12.79 -9.01 0.78
N HIS A 116 13.26 -7.91 0.18
CA HIS A 116 12.87 -6.57 0.59
C HIS A 116 11.34 -6.40 0.46
N HIS A 117 10.66 -5.84 1.47
CA HIS A 117 9.19 -5.78 1.48
C HIS A 117 8.62 -5.01 0.28
N ASN A 118 9.26 -3.92 -0.16
CA ASN A 118 8.80 -3.17 -1.33
C ASN A 118 9.04 -3.94 -2.64
N TYR A 119 10.00 -4.86 -2.68
CA TYR A 119 10.20 -5.75 -3.81
C TYR A 119 9.06 -6.77 -3.91
N VAL A 120 8.69 -7.38 -2.78
CA VAL A 120 7.55 -8.31 -2.72
C VAL A 120 6.25 -7.59 -3.12
N VAL A 121 6.05 -6.34 -2.69
CA VAL A 121 4.91 -5.52 -3.11
C VAL A 121 4.93 -5.24 -4.63
N ALA A 122 6.10 -4.94 -5.19
CA ALA A 122 6.24 -4.73 -6.63
C ALA A 122 5.87 -6.01 -7.41
N LEU A 123 6.37 -7.18 -6.99
CA LEU A 123 6.00 -8.46 -7.60
C LEU A 123 4.49 -8.77 -7.51
N LEU A 124 3.88 -8.52 -6.34
CA LEU A 124 2.43 -8.70 -6.16
C LEU A 124 1.63 -7.82 -7.13
N ASN A 125 2.06 -6.59 -7.35
CA ASN A 125 1.42 -5.68 -8.29
C ASN A 125 1.67 -6.08 -9.75
N ASP A 126 2.93 -6.30 -10.12
CA ASP A 126 3.36 -6.40 -11.51
C ASP A 126 3.00 -7.75 -12.13
N LEU A 127 3.04 -8.83 -11.36
CA LEU A 127 2.72 -10.18 -11.84
C LEU A 127 1.25 -10.55 -11.65
N PHE A 128 0.63 -10.07 -10.56
CA PHE A 128 -0.69 -10.55 -10.11
C PHE A 128 -1.76 -9.47 -10.04
N GLY A 129 -1.40 -8.18 -10.21
CA GLY A 129 -2.35 -7.08 -10.03
C GLY A 129 -2.87 -6.96 -8.59
N ILE A 130 -2.14 -7.51 -7.61
CA ILE A 130 -2.50 -7.49 -6.19
C ILE A 130 -1.88 -6.24 -5.55
N GLN A 131 -2.73 -5.34 -5.07
CA GLN A 131 -2.29 -4.16 -4.34
C GLN A 131 -2.00 -4.52 -2.88
N ALA A 132 -0.72 -4.46 -2.50
CA ALA A 132 -0.24 -4.73 -1.16
C ALA A 132 0.41 -3.48 -0.54
N ARG A 133 0.71 -3.54 0.77
CA ARG A 133 1.46 -2.49 1.46
C ARG A 133 2.74 -3.02 2.07
N GLY A 134 3.86 -2.38 1.76
CA GLY A 134 5.16 -2.62 2.39
C GLY A 134 5.44 -1.66 3.54
N GLY A 135 6.59 -1.81 4.18
CA GLY A 135 7.14 -0.89 5.18
C GLY A 135 6.91 -1.31 6.61
N CYS A 136 7.43 -0.50 7.54
CA CYS A 136 7.15 -0.64 8.96
C CYS A 136 5.85 0.09 9.34
N SER A 137 5.19 -0.37 10.40
CA SER A 137 4.04 0.35 10.97
C SER A 137 4.49 1.65 11.61
N CYS A 138 3.65 2.71 11.57
CA CYS A 138 3.90 3.99 12.26
C CYS A 138 4.10 3.82 13.78
N ALA A 139 3.78 2.65 14.33
CA ALA A 139 4.14 2.25 15.69
C ALA A 139 5.58 1.69 15.75
N GLY A 140 6.57 2.58 15.72
CA GLY A 140 8.00 2.23 15.73
C GLY A 140 8.40 1.21 16.82
N PRO A 141 8.03 1.39 18.11
CA PRO A 141 8.35 0.43 19.16
C PRO A 141 7.73 -0.96 18.98
N TYR A 142 6.59 -1.05 18.30
CA TYR A 142 6.01 -2.35 17.93
C TYR A 142 6.83 -3.01 16.83
N GLY A 143 7.25 -2.25 15.81
CA GLY A 143 8.14 -2.75 14.76
C GLY A 143 9.46 -3.30 15.30
N HIS A 144 10.08 -2.60 16.27
CA HIS A 144 11.31 -3.06 16.90
C HIS A 144 11.13 -4.40 17.62
N ARG A 145 10.06 -4.56 18.41
CA ARG A 145 9.75 -5.83 19.09
C ARG A 145 9.44 -6.96 18.11
N LEU A 146 8.69 -6.66 17.05
CA LEU A 146 8.27 -7.65 16.06
C LEU A 146 9.44 -8.17 15.22
N LEU A 147 10.43 -7.32 14.95
CA LEU A 147 11.59 -7.64 14.12
C LEU A 147 12.85 -7.92 14.95
N ALA A 148 12.74 -7.96 16.29
CA ALA A 148 13.84 -8.13 17.22
C ALA A 148 15.01 -7.14 17.01
N ILE A 149 14.68 -5.87 16.73
CA ILE A 149 15.66 -4.80 16.53
C ILE A 149 16.07 -4.27 17.91
N ASP A 150 17.34 -4.45 18.27
CA ASP A 150 17.91 -3.94 19.50
C ASP A 150 18.27 -2.44 19.40
N ALA A 151 18.69 -1.85 20.53
CA ALA A 151 19.03 -0.44 20.60
C ALA A 151 20.21 -0.07 19.70
N ALA A 152 21.22 -0.93 19.57
CA ALA A 152 22.40 -0.64 18.75
C ALA A 152 22.02 -0.61 17.26
N THR A 153 21.26 -1.61 16.80
CA THR A 153 20.74 -1.71 15.44
C THR A 153 19.81 -0.54 15.14
N SER A 154 18.96 -0.15 16.09
CA SER A 154 18.05 1.00 15.97
C SER A 154 18.80 2.31 15.71
N HIS A 155 19.86 2.58 16.48
CA HIS A 155 20.68 3.78 16.27
C HIS A 155 21.42 3.75 14.93
N ALA A 156 22.01 2.61 14.56
CA ALA A 156 22.70 2.49 13.26
C ALA A 156 21.73 2.72 12.08
N LEU A 157 20.50 2.22 12.17
CA LEU A 157 19.45 2.49 11.17
C LEU A 157 19.05 3.97 11.12
N LEU A 158 18.99 4.64 12.27
CA LEU A 158 18.69 6.08 12.32
C LEU A 158 19.75 6.91 11.60
N ASP A 159 21.02 6.55 11.78
CA ASP A 159 22.14 7.26 11.14
C ASP A 159 22.06 7.16 9.61
N GLU A 160 21.82 5.97 9.03
CA GLU A 160 21.65 5.83 7.57
C GLU A 160 20.45 6.61 7.01
N VAL A 161 19.36 6.61 7.77
CA VAL A 161 18.15 7.34 7.40
C VAL A 161 18.41 8.84 7.42
N ALA A 162 19.20 9.34 8.38
CA ALA A 162 19.63 10.73 8.41
C ALA A 162 20.53 11.09 7.21
N HIS A 163 21.28 10.12 6.68
CA HIS A 163 22.04 10.26 5.43
C HIS A 163 21.20 10.10 4.15
N GLY A 164 19.87 9.92 4.28
CA GLY A 164 18.93 9.86 3.16
C GLY A 164 18.83 8.48 2.50
N CYS A 165 19.22 7.41 3.19
CA CYS A 165 19.14 6.03 2.69
C CYS A 165 17.93 5.29 3.29
N ASP A 166 16.70 5.70 2.94
CA ASP A 166 15.49 5.07 3.50
C ASP A 166 15.30 3.60 3.10
N GLY A 167 15.98 3.15 2.03
CA GLY A 167 15.86 1.79 1.54
C GLY A 167 16.41 0.71 2.48
N ILE A 168 17.17 1.11 3.51
CA ILE A 168 17.66 0.16 4.53
C ILE A 168 16.60 -0.14 5.60
N LYS A 169 15.52 0.66 5.69
CA LYS A 169 14.51 0.52 6.74
C LYS A 169 13.88 -0.88 6.70
N PRO A 170 13.96 -1.66 7.78
CA PRO A 170 13.35 -2.97 7.81
C PRO A 170 11.82 -2.86 7.87
N GLY A 171 11.13 -3.89 7.39
CA GLY A 171 9.68 -3.89 7.31
C GLY A 171 9.11 -5.22 6.86
N TRP A 172 7.83 -5.21 6.49
CA TRP A 172 7.11 -6.41 6.07
C TRP A 172 6.06 -6.08 5.03
N THR A 173 5.60 -7.12 4.33
CA THR A 173 4.52 -7.01 3.35
C THR A 173 3.19 -7.30 4.03
N ARG A 174 2.14 -6.58 3.62
CA ARG A 174 0.77 -6.75 4.12
C ARG A 174 -0.21 -6.95 2.99
N VAL A 175 -1.04 -7.99 3.12
CA VAL A 175 -2.19 -8.27 2.25
C VAL A 175 -3.45 -8.40 3.11
N ASN A 176 -4.62 -8.12 2.53
CA ASN A 176 -5.90 -8.21 3.23
C ASN A 176 -6.85 -9.17 2.49
N PHE A 177 -7.45 -10.11 3.23
CA PHE A 177 -8.51 -10.97 2.71
C PHE A 177 -9.87 -10.38 3.11
N ASN A 178 -10.39 -9.49 2.27
CA ASN A 178 -11.67 -8.84 2.53
C ASN A 178 -12.82 -9.85 2.57
N TYR A 179 -13.79 -9.67 3.46
CA TYR A 179 -14.88 -10.62 3.74
C TYR A 179 -15.78 -10.97 2.54
N PHE A 180 -15.78 -10.14 1.49
CA PHE A 180 -16.63 -10.33 0.30
C PHE A 180 -15.89 -10.91 -0.90
N ILE A 181 -14.63 -11.34 -0.76
CA ILE A 181 -13.94 -12.05 -1.84
C ILE A 181 -14.40 -13.51 -1.90
N SER A 182 -14.36 -14.10 -3.10
CA SER A 182 -14.63 -15.53 -3.24
C SER A 182 -13.46 -16.37 -2.71
N ASP A 183 -13.74 -17.65 -2.47
CA ASP A 183 -12.70 -18.63 -2.16
C ASP A 183 -11.66 -18.76 -3.28
N THR A 184 -12.06 -18.57 -4.55
CA THR A 184 -11.15 -18.55 -5.70
C THR A 184 -10.20 -17.37 -5.66
N VAL A 185 -10.69 -16.16 -5.33
CA VAL A 185 -9.83 -14.98 -5.17
C VAL A 185 -8.92 -15.14 -3.96
N ARG A 186 -9.42 -15.67 -2.83
CA ARG A 186 -8.60 -16.00 -1.67
C ARG A 186 -7.44 -16.93 -2.04
N ASP A 187 -7.73 -18.03 -2.73
CA ASP A 187 -6.71 -19.01 -3.11
C ASP A 187 -5.70 -18.42 -4.10
N TYR A 188 -6.14 -17.56 -5.03
CA TYR A 188 -5.24 -16.79 -5.90
C TYR A 188 -4.25 -15.92 -5.10
N LEU A 189 -4.72 -15.21 -4.06
CA LEU A 189 -3.84 -14.41 -3.20
C LEU A 189 -2.82 -15.28 -2.44
N ILE A 190 -3.26 -16.45 -1.95
CA ILE A 190 -2.41 -17.40 -1.24
C ILE A 190 -1.31 -17.94 -2.16
N ASP A 191 -1.70 -18.38 -3.36
CA ASP A 191 -0.80 -18.97 -4.35
C ASP A 191 0.17 -17.93 -4.92
N ALA A 192 -0.25 -16.68 -5.09
CA ALA A 192 0.62 -15.58 -5.52
C ALA A 192 1.75 -15.34 -4.50
N VAL A 193 1.42 -15.28 -3.20
CA VAL A 193 2.42 -15.12 -2.15
C VAL A 193 3.35 -16.34 -2.07
N ASP A 194 2.80 -17.55 -2.19
CA ASP A 194 3.58 -18.80 -2.18
C ASP A 194 4.56 -18.89 -3.36
N LEU A 195 4.13 -18.48 -4.55
CA LEU A 195 4.97 -18.43 -5.74
C LEU A 195 6.11 -17.41 -5.56
N ILE A 196 5.82 -16.21 -5.07
CA ILE A 196 6.86 -15.22 -4.77
C ILE A 196 7.82 -15.75 -3.70
N ALA A 197 7.30 -16.41 -2.65
CA ALA A 197 8.14 -16.96 -1.59
C ALA A 197 9.09 -18.06 -2.09
N THR A 198 8.65 -18.83 -3.08
CA THR A 198 9.42 -19.97 -3.61
C THR A 198 10.38 -19.56 -4.74
N HIS A 199 9.99 -18.60 -5.58
CA HIS A 199 10.68 -18.30 -6.83
C HIS A 199 10.95 -16.82 -7.08
N GLY A 200 10.42 -15.93 -6.24
CA GLY A 200 10.46 -14.48 -6.45
C GLY A 200 11.87 -13.94 -6.53
N HIS A 201 12.83 -14.49 -5.78
CA HIS A 201 14.23 -14.05 -5.80
C HIS A 201 14.84 -14.10 -7.21
N ARG A 202 14.45 -15.08 -8.04
CA ARG A 202 14.97 -15.23 -9.42
C ARG A 202 14.62 -14.07 -10.34
N LEU A 203 13.66 -13.25 -9.95
CA LEU A 203 13.21 -12.08 -10.71
C LEU A 203 13.92 -10.79 -10.25
N LEU A 204 14.78 -10.83 -9.22
CA LEU A 204 15.47 -9.63 -8.71
C LEU A 204 16.22 -8.86 -9.82
N PRO A 205 16.96 -9.53 -10.74
CA PRO A 205 17.65 -8.84 -11.83
C PRO A 205 16.76 -8.10 -12.82
N ASP A 206 15.43 -8.27 -12.78
CA ASP A 206 14.51 -7.50 -13.62
C ASP A 206 14.13 -6.15 -13.00
N TYR A 207 14.51 -5.90 -11.75
CA TYR A 207 14.09 -4.74 -11.00
C TYR A 207 15.27 -3.89 -10.59
N ARG A 208 15.04 -2.58 -10.65
CA ARG A 208 15.91 -1.56 -10.09
C ARG A 208 15.47 -1.20 -8.68
N PHE A 209 16.44 -1.14 -7.78
CA PHE A 209 16.29 -0.66 -6.42
C PHE A 209 16.80 0.79 -6.32
N ASP A 210 16.03 1.62 -5.61
CA ASP A 210 16.46 2.97 -5.22
C ASP A 210 16.81 2.96 -3.72
N PRO A 211 18.09 3.08 -3.34
CA PRO A 211 18.53 3.04 -1.94
C PRO A 211 18.03 4.24 -1.13
N HIS A 212 17.69 5.36 -1.78
CA HIS A 212 17.22 6.57 -1.10
C HIS A 212 15.75 6.48 -0.71
N THR A 213 14.93 5.77 -1.49
CA THR A 213 13.48 5.67 -1.27
C THR A 213 13.02 4.26 -0.86
N GLY A 214 13.88 3.26 -1.03
CA GLY A 214 13.53 1.85 -0.86
C GLY A 214 12.60 1.30 -1.94
N GLN A 215 12.35 2.04 -3.02
CA GLN A 215 11.43 1.63 -4.07
C GLN A 215 12.09 0.62 -5.01
N TRP A 216 11.28 -0.34 -5.45
CA TRP A 216 11.64 -1.30 -6.49
C TRP A 216 10.79 -1.05 -7.71
N ARG A 217 11.41 -1.02 -8.90
CA ARG A 217 10.72 -0.80 -10.17
C ARG A 217 11.29 -1.72 -11.23
N HIS A 218 10.43 -2.38 -11.99
CA HIS A 218 10.86 -3.17 -13.14
C HIS A 218 11.69 -2.31 -14.11
N HIS A 219 12.74 -2.86 -14.73
CA HIS A 219 13.64 -2.13 -15.64
C HIS A 219 12.91 -1.54 -16.85
N HIS A 220 11.86 -2.21 -17.34
CA HIS A 220 10.98 -1.69 -18.41
C HIS A 220 10.04 -0.55 -17.96
N GLY A 221 10.10 -0.13 -16.69
CA GLY A 221 9.26 0.92 -16.15
C GLY A 221 7.84 0.46 -15.78
N PRO A 222 7.02 1.37 -15.22
CA PRO A 222 5.64 1.06 -14.87
C PRO A 222 4.83 0.78 -16.15
N THR A 223 3.89 -0.16 -16.06
CA THR A 223 2.86 -0.29 -17.10
C THR A 223 2.13 1.05 -17.24
N GLN A 224 2.06 1.59 -18.46
CA GLN A 224 1.34 2.84 -18.65
C GLN A 224 -0.13 2.63 -18.26
N PRO A 225 -0.69 3.52 -17.42
CA PRO A 225 -2.08 3.38 -17.03
C PRO A 225 -2.95 3.46 -18.29
N PRO A 226 -3.96 2.60 -18.42
CA PRO A 226 -4.76 2.53 -19.64
C PRO A 226 -5.58 3.80 -19.88
N LEU A 227 -5.68 4.69 -18.88
CA LEU A 227 -6.34 5.99 -18.98
C LEU A 227 -5.66 7.00 -18.03
N ARG A 228 -5.41 8.21 -18.51
CA ARG A 228 -4.96 9.38 -17.73
C ARG A 228 -6.11 10.36 -17.57
N LEU A 229 -6.03 11.22 -16.54
CA LEU A 229 -7.04 12.27 -16.34
C LEU A 229 -7.11 13.23 -17.55
N THR A 230 -5.97 13.49 -18.19
CA THR A 230 -5.86 14.28 -19.42
C THR A 230 -6.57 13.66 -20.62
N ASP A 231 -6.88 12.37 -20.55
CA ASP A 231 -7.62 11.66 -21.60
C ASP A 231 -9.13 11.87 -21.46
N VAL A 232 -9.59 12.45 -20.36
CA VAL A 232 -11.00 12.73 -20.07
C VAL A 232 -11.31 14.17 -20.47
N ARG A 233 -12.25 14.35 -21.40
CA ARG A 233 -12.70 15.68 -21.86
C ARG A 233 -14.16 15.89 -21.52
N PHE A 234 -14.51 17.10 -21.10
CA PHE A 234 -15.87 17.54 -20.87
C PHE A 234 -16.35 18.36 -22.06
N GLY A 235 -17.38 17.88 -22.74
CA GLY A 235 -18.09 18.64 -23.77
C GLY A 235 -18.89 19.79 -23.16
N ALA A 236 -19.17 20.82 -23.97
CA ALA A 236 -20.01 21.94 -23.58
C ALA A 236 -21.46 21.53 -23.23
N ASP A 237 -21.87 20.34 -23.64
CA ASP A 237 -23.14 19.68 -23.32
C ASP A 237 -23.09 18.87 -22.01
N GLY A 238 -21.98 18.95 -21.26
CA GLY A 238 -21.76 18.19 -20.03
C GLY A 238 -21.40 16.72 -20.24
N ARG A 239 -21.22 16.26 -21.50
CA ARG A 239 -20.85 14.87 -21.77
C ARG A 239 -19.35 14.65 -21.56
N ILE A 240 -19.03 13.56 -20.87
CA ILE A 240 -17.66 13.12 -20.70
C ILE A 240 -17.28 12.25 -21.91
N THR A 241 -16.16 12.58 -22.55
CA THR A 241 -15.54 11.77 -23.60
C THR A 241 -14.16 11.32 -23.14
N SER A 242 -13.82 10.07 -23.41
CA SER A 242 -12.51 9.49 -23.14
C SER A 242 -12.16 8.50 -24.25
N PRO A 243 -10.88 8.15 -24.47
CA PRO A 243 -10.52 7.02 -25.30
C PRO A 243 -11.37 5.80 -24.91
N ALA A 244 -11.81 5.04 -25.91
CA ALA A 244 -12.54 3.81 -25.70
C ALA A 244 -11.59 2.74 -25.15
N VAL A 245 -11.21 2.87 -23.88
CA VAL A 245 -10.52 1.84 -23.14
C VAL A 245 -11.55 0.75 -22.87
N ARG A 246 -11.67 -0.23 -23.77
CA ARG A 246 -12.46 -1.43 -23.52
C ARG A 246 -11.80 -2.20 -22.37
N ARG A 247 -12.13 -1.83 -21.13
CA ARG A 247 -11.79 -2.61 -19.94
C ARG A 247 -12.63 -3.88 -19.98
N ARG A 248 -12.13 -4.92 -20.65
CA ARG A 248 -12.70 -6.25 -20.54
C ARG A 248 -12.43 -6.75 -19.13
N ARG A 249 -13.41 -6.62 -18.23
CA ARG A 249 -13.35 -7.27 -16.92
C ARG A 249 -13.33 -8.77 -17.16
N LEU A 250 -12.19 -9.39 -16.88
CA LEU A 250 -12.09 -10.84 -16.86
C LEU A 250 -12.78 -11.35 -15.59
N GLY A 251 -13.48 -12.48 -15.70
CA GLY A 251 -14.02 -13.17 -14.52
C GLY A 251 -12.93 -13.98 -13.80
N GLU A 252 -13.27 -14.52 -12.63
CA GLU A 252 -12.33 -15.26 -11.77
C GLU A 252 -11.68 -16.48 -12.44
N LYS A 253 -12.31 -17.04 -13.49
CA LYS A 253 -11.73 -18.12 -14.31
C LYS A 253 -10.39 -17.75 -14.96
N ALA A 254 -10.11 -16.46 -15.15
CA ALA A 254 -8.84 -16.01 -15.72
C ALA A 254 -7.69 -16.06 -14.71
N LEU A 255 -7.96 -16.13 -13.41
CA LEU A 255 -6.95 -16.11 -12.36
C LEU A 255 -6.00 -17.32 -12.45
N ALA A 256 -6.52 -18.49 -12.82
CA ALA A 256 -5.70 -19.69 -13.02
C ALA A 256 -4.65 -19.49 -14.12
N ALA A 257 -5.06 -19.01 -15.29
CA ALA A 257 -4.15 -18.72 -16.39
C ALA A 257 -3.12 -17.63 -16.05
N GLN A 258 -3.49 -16.65 -15.20
CA GLN A 258 -2.56 -15.65 -14.69
C GLN A 258 -1.51 -16.26 -13.76
N LEU A 259 -1.89 -17.19 -12.86
CA LEU A 259 -0.94 -17.93 -12.02
C LEU A 259 0.01 -18.77 -12.87
N ASP A 260 -0.49 -19.45 -13.91
CA ASP A 260 0.33 -20.25 -14.81
C ASP A 260 1.37 -19.40 -15.55
N ALA A 261 0.94 -18.23 -16.08
CA ALA A 261 1.83 -17.28 -16.71
C ALA A 261 2.91 -16.76 -15.73
N ALA A 262 2.52 -16.41 -14.50
CA ALA A 262 3.45 -15.96 -13.48
C ALA A 262 4.48 -17.05 -13.09
N ARG A 263 4.05 -18.33 -13.05
CA ARG A 263 4.91 -19.48 -12.72
C ARG A 263 5.95 -19.77 -13.80
N ALA A 264 5.63 -19.48 -15.06
CA ALA A 264 6.54 -19.68 -16.19
C ALA A 264 7.73 -18.69 -16.18
N LEU A 265 7.53 -17.45 -15.70
CA LEU A 265 8.54 -16.40 -15.72
C LEU A 265 9.87 -16.75 -15.00
N PRO A 266 9.86 -17.33 -13.79
CA PRO A 266 11.08 -17.74 -13.10
C PRO A 266 11.60 -19.14 -13.48
N ALA A 267 10.86 -19.94 -14.26
CA ALA A 267 11.16 -21.37 -14.47
C ALA A 267 12.48 -21.64 -15.21
N GLY A 268 12.93 -20.71 -16.07
CA GLY A 268 14.20 -20.82 -16.81
C GLY A 268 15.35 -20.01 -16.23
N ARG A 269 15.18 -19.42 -15.04
CA ARG A 269 16.15 -18.48 -14.45
C ARG A 269 17.08 -19.18 -13.46
N PRO A 270 18.33 -18.73 -13.34
CA PRO A 270 19.26 -19.29 -12.37
C PRO A 270 18.71 -19.09 -10.95
N ASP A 271 18.90 -20.10 -10.11
CA ASP A 271 18.48 -20.03 -8.71
C ASP A 271 19.47 -19.23 -7.85
N ARG A 272 20.75 -19.23 -8.25
CA ARG A 272 21.81 -18.47 -7.59
C ARG A 272 21.76 -17.00 -8.01
N LEU A 273 21.72 -16.13 -7.01
CA LEU A 273 21.93 -14.69 -7.19
C LEU A 273 23.41 -14.35 -7.13
N ASP A 274 23.82 -13.41 -7.96
CA ASP A 274 25.12 -12.75 -7.84
C ASP A 274 24.98 -11.54 -6.90
N ASP A 275 24.87 -11.84 -5.59
CA ASP A 275 24.70 -10.85 -4.52
C ASP A 275 26.06 -10.25 -4.11
N GLY A 276 26.78 -9.69 -5.09
CA GLY A 276 28.11 -9.11 -4.93
C GLY A 276 28.13 -7.71 -4.31
N VAL A 277 29.31 -7.08 -4.33
CA VAL A 277 29.49 -5.71 -3.83
C VAL A 277 28.70 -4.73 -4.70
N THR A 278 27.84 -3.92 -4.08
CA THR A 278 26.90 -3.08 -4.81
C THR A 278 27.44 -1.67 -5.06
N GLY A 279 28.57 -1.32 -4.46
CA GLY A 279 29.17 0.02 -4.54
C GLY A 279 28.42 1.09 -3.74
N LEU A 280 27.48 0.68 -2.88
CA LEU A 280 26.83 1.56 -1.91
C LEU A 280 27.77 1.88 -0.73
N PRO A 281 27.46 2.91 0.08
CA PRO A 281 28.25 3.23 1.27
C PRO A 281 28.48 2.00 2.16
N ALA A 282 29.66 1.93 2.79
CA ALA A 282 30.06 0.78 3.61
C ALA A 282 29.09 0.53 4.78
N ASP A 283 28.50 1.58 5.35
CA ASP A 283 27.50 1.47 6.39
C ASP A 283 26.23 0.77 5.90
N PHE A 284 25.70 1.18 4.73
CA PHE A 284 24.57 0.52 4.08
C PHE A 284 24.83 -0.97 3.85
N GLU A 285 25.97 -1.32 3.26
CA GLU A 285 26.34 -2.72 2.98
C GLU A 285 26.42 -3.55 4.27
N ARG A 286 26.93 -2.96 5.35
CA ARG A 286 27.06 -3.62 6.64
C ARG A 286 25.71 -3.86 7.34
N MET A 287 24.71 -3.03 7.06
CA MET A 287 23.34 -3.15 7.59
C MET A 287 22.37 -3.88 6.65
N ARG A 288 22.81 -4.23 5.43
CA ARG A 288 21.96 -4.81 4.41
C ARG A 288 21.41 -6.16 4.86
N TRP A 289 20.08 -6.25 4.94
CA TRP A 289 19.35 -7.43 5.41
C TRP A 289 18.63 -8.21 4.29
N PHE A 290 18.88 -7.82 3.03
CA PHE A 290 18.22 -8.38 1.85
C PHE A 290 19.22 -8.57 0.69
N PRO A 291 18.97 -9.53 -0.22
CA PRO A 291 19.78 -9.70 -1.41
C PRO A 291 19.61 -8.51 -2.35
N LEU A 292 20.71 -7.96 -2.84
CA LEU A 292 20.76 -6.82 -3.74
C LEU A 292 21.84 -7.06 -4.81
N PRO A 293 21.54 -7.84 -5.87
CA PRO A 293 22.44 -7.99 -7.00
C PRO A 293 22.85 -6.62 -7.57
N PRO A 294 24.14 -6.38 -7.92
CA PRO A 294 24.59 -5.07 -8.40
C PRO A 294 23.82 -4.53 -9.63
N VAL A 295 23.33 -5.43 -10.50
CA VAL A 295 22.47 -5.07 -11.64
C VAL A 295 21.21 -4.32 -11.23
N CYS A 296 20.70 -4.54 -10.01
CA CYS A 296 19.55 -3.81 -9.47
C CYS A 296 19.85 -2.33 -9.21
N LEU A 297 21.11 -1.89 -9.21
CA LEU A 297 21.50 -0.48 -9.03
C LEU A 297 21.90 0.19 -10.35
N GLU A 298 22.00 -0.56 -11.45
CA GLU A 298 22.41 -0.01 -12.73
C GLU A 298 21.39 1.01 -13.25
N GLN A 299 21.86 2.20 -13.60
CA GLN A 299 21.06 3.16 -14.33
C GLN A 299 20.98 2.69 -15.79
N THR A 300 19.77 2.42 -16.26
CA THR A 300 19.52 2.24 -17.70
C THR A 300 19.97 3.53 -18.38
N ARG A 301 21.05 3.46 -19.18
CA ARG A 301 21.40 4.56 -20.10
C ARG A 301 20.18 4.81 -20.96
N SER A 302 19.43 5.87 -20.64
CA SER A 302 18.38 6.36 -21.52
C SER A 302 19.08 6.77 -22.80
N GLY A 303 18.97 5.94 -23.84
CA GLY A 303 19.39 6.32 -25.17
C GLY A 303 18.64 7.58 -25.55
N THR A 304 19.37 8.69 -25.61
CA THR A 304 18.99 9.84 -26.42
C THR A 304 19.04 9.37 -27.88
N GLY A 305 17.86 9.19 -28.47
CA GLY A 305 17.64 8.96 -29.90
C GLY A 305 16.31 9.58 -30.28
#